data_AF-A0A8C9YV13-F1
#
_entry.id   AF-A0A8C9YV13-F1
#
_cell.length_a   1.000
_cell.length_b   1.000
_cell.length_c   1.000
_cell.angle_alpha   90.00
_cell.angle_beta   90.00
_cell.angle_gamma   90.00
#
_symmetry.space_group_name_H-M   'P 1'
#
loop_
_entity.id
_entity.type
_entity.pdbx_description
1 polymer ?
#
loop_
_entity_poly.entity_id
_entity_poly.type
_entity_poly.pdbx_seq_one_letter_code
_entity_poly.pdbx_strand_id
1 'polypeptide(L)'
;ASFSLIIPIKYFVVCVKIQSVPGVNSEDVIQTELEKTVSLVCQSDGGHETQADEELVWMRNGAVVSLTEENKKGRSSVCVTPIIYEDNGATFTCHLSKNATVTASVTLNVTYPPQLSGSEEVAVEKEDVLVLQCDIWANPPVFSVSWTLNGSTVDLLAGGFSVTNDGFKSRLTANRVEKSLHEGTYQCTAESPIYGKNSKQFIVTFKVPLMPMIAGLVVVCLTALLAIATRWNKITKNAQVCTVKWLSNVEIGQVI
;
A
#
# COMPACT_ATOMS: atom_id res chain seq x y z
N ALA A 1 42.62 -72.28 -18.66
CA ALA A 1 41.72 -71.15 -19.01
C ALA A 1 41.69 -70.18 -17.84
N SER A 2 42.46 -69.10 -17.93
CA SER A 2 42.53 -68.09 -16.89
C SER A 2 41.43 -67.07 -17.16
N PHE A 3 40.37 -67.09 -16.37
CA PHE A 3 39.29 -66.09 -16.47
C PHE A 3 39.71 -64.83 -15.71
N SER A 4 40.05 -63.77 -16.44
CA SER A 4 40.24 -62.44 -15.88
C SER A 4 38.89 -61.90 -15.40
N LEU A 5 38.78 -61.68 -14.10
CA LEU A 5 37.61 -61.05 -13.47
C LEU A 5 37.66 -59.54 -13.76
N ILE A 6 36.83 -59.06 -14.69
CA ILE A 6 36.65 -57.62 -14.91
C ILE A 6 35.70 -57.12 -13.84
N ILE A 7 36.23 -56.43 -12.83
CA ILE A 7 35.44 -55.74 -11.80
C ILE A 7 34.89 -54.46 -12.43
N PRO A 8 33.56 -54.22 -12.45
CA PRO A 8 33.02 -52.97 -12.96
C PRO A 8 33.40 -51.82 -12.02
N ILE A 9 34.09 -50.82 -12.56
CA ILE A 9 34.37 -49.56 -11.88
C ILE A 9 33.01 -48.89 -11.63
N LYS A 10 32.53 -48.91 -10.38
CA LYS A 10 31.41 -48.05 -9.96
C LYS A 10 31.91 -46.61 -10.00
N TYR A 11 31.58 -45.89 -11.08
CA TYR A 11 31.73 -44.45 -11.11
C TYR A 11 30.78 -43.86 -10.06
N PHE A 12 31.35 -43.38 -8.96
CA PHE A 12 30.61 -42.55 -8.01
C PHE A 12 30.48 -41.16 -8.61
N VAL A 13 29.26 -40.79 -8.99
CA VAL A 13 28.96 -39.43 -9.44
C VAL A 13 28.81 -38.58 -8.18
N VAL A 14 29.67 -37.56 -8.05
CA VAL A 14 29.53 -36.54 -7.01
C VAL A 14 28.38 -35.62 -7.40
N CYS A 15 27.43 -35.44 -6.50
CA CYS A 15 26.25 -34.60 -6.67
C CYS A 15 26.16 -33.58 -5.53
N VAL A 16 25.42 -32.49 -5.75
CA VAL A 16 25.06 -31.55 -4.68
C VAL A 16 23.55 -31.58 -4.51
N LYS A 17 23.08 -31.52 -3.26
CA LYS A 17 21.65 -31.50 -2.93
C LYS A 17 21.34 -30.34 -1.99
N ILE A 18 20.23 -29.67 -2.24
CA ILE A 18 19.68 -28.65 -1.34
C ILE A 18 18.47 -29.26 -0.61
N GLN A 19 18.50 -29.19 0.72
CA GLN A 19 17.38 -29.43 1.61
C GLN A 19 16.88 -28.08 2.11
N SER A 20 15.57 -27.92 2.21
CA SER A 20 14.98 -26.67 2.69
C SER A 20 13.89 -26.90 3.73
N VAL A 21 13.71 -25.90 4.58
CA VAL A 21 12.56 -25.77 5.48
C VAL A 21 11.98 -24.36 5.27
N PRO A 22 10.75 -24.21 4.74
CA PRO A 22 9.82 -25.26 4.29
C PRO A 22 10.35 -26.06 3.10
N GLY A 23 9.81 -27.26 2.88
CA GLY A 23 10.29 -28.20 1.86
C GLY A 23 10.09 -27.70 0.43
N VAL A 24 10.93 -28.21 -0.48
CA VAL A 24 10.86 -27.93 -1.91
C VAL A 24 9.73 -28.73 -2.56
N ASN A 25 9.00 -28.14 -3.51
CA ASN A 25 8.03 -28.86 -4.33
C ASN A 25 8.69 -29.63 -5.50
N SER A 26 7.90 -30.24 -6.39
CA SER A 26 8.40 -31.00 -7.55
C SER A 26 9.04 -30.14 -8.66
N GLU A 27 8.98 -28.81 -8.55
CA GLU A 27 9.48 -27.85 -9.54
C GLU A 27 10.67 -27.03 -9.00
N ASP A 28 11.34 -27.52 -7.95
CA ASP A 28 12.43 -26.84 -7.27
C ASP A 28 12.05 -25.46 -6.68
N VAL A 29 10.77 -25.28 -6.33
CA VAL A 29 10.22 -24.05 -5.74
C VAL A 29 9.88 -24.24 -4.26
N ILE A 30 10.28 -23.27 -3.45
CA ILE A 30 9.97 -23.20 -2.02
C ILE A 30 8.84 -22.18 -1.83
N GLN A 31 7.68 -22.66 -1.39
CA GLN A 31 6.53 -21.80 -1.07
C GLN A 31 6.70 -21.22 0.33
N THR A 32 6.60 -19.90 0.46
CA THR A 32 6.71 -19.20 1.75
C THR A 32 5.90 -17.91 1.76
N GLU A 33 5.82 -17.27 2.92
CA GLU A 33 5.11 -16.01 3.16
C GLU A 33 6.06 -14.96 3.75
N LEU A 34 5.63 -13.70 3.76
CA LEU A 34 6.35 -12.61 4.41
C LEU A 34 6.60 -12.88 5.89
N GLU A 35 7.68 -12.30 6.43
CA GLU A 35 8.10 -12.40 7.84
C GLU A 35 8.43 -13.82 8.32
N LYS A 36 8.34 -14.83 7.44
CA LYS A 36 8.81 -16.18 7.70
C LYS A 36 10.33 -16.27 7.58
N THR A 37 10.85 -17.44 7.91
CA THR A 37 12.26 -17.80 7.71
C THR A 37 12.34 -19.01 6.81
N VAL A 38 13.24 -18.96 5.82
CA VAL A 38 13.59 -20.11 4.98
C VAL A 38 15.01 -20.54 5.31
N SER A 39 15.16 -21.79 5.73
CA SER A 39 16.46 -22.40 6.01
C SER A 39 16.84 -23.32 4.85
N LEU A 40 18.03 -23.11 4.27
CA LEU A 40 18.58 -23.92 3.19
C LEU A 40 19.85 -24.61 3.67
N VAL A 41 19.97 -25.90 3.37
CA VAL A 41 21.14 -26.72 3.67
C VAL A 41 21.58 -27.40 2.40
N CYS A 42 22.82 -27.14 2.00
CA CYS A 42 23.47 -27.76 0.88
C CYS A 42 24.44 -28.84 1.37
N GLN A 43 24.42 -30.00 0.74
CA GLN A 43 25.31 -31.12 1.05
C GLN A 43 25.83 -31.77 -0.23
N SER A 44 27.13 -32.05 -0.27
CA SER A 44 27.76 -32.89 -1.30
C SER A 44 27.43 -34.37 -1.03
N ASP A 45 26.91 -35.08 -2.03
CA ASP A 45 26.60 -36.51 -1.99
C ASP A 45 27.56 -37.27 -2.93
N GLY A 46 28.20 -38.32 -2.43
CA GLY A 46 29.36 -38.97 -3.03
C GLY A 46 30.07 -39.87 -2.01
N GLY A 47 29.76 -41.16 -2.01
CA GLY A 47 30.02 -42.11 -0.90
C GLY A 47 31.47 -42.42 -0.51
N HIS A 48 32.32 -41.43 -0.25
CA HIS A 48 33.68 -41.61 0.27
C HIS A 48 34.02 -40.57 1.35
N GLU A 49 34.89 -40.94 2.29
CA GLU A 49 35.25 -40.21 3.52
C GLU A 49 35.93 -38.84 3.28
N THR A 50 36.19 -38.48 2.02
CA THR A 50 36.80 -37.20 1.59
C THR A 50 35.81 -36.03 1.47
N GLN A 51 34.53 -36.23 1.75
CA GLN A 51 33.47 -35.20 1.65
C GLN A 51 33.58 -34.03 2.65
N ALA A 52 34.25 -34.22 3.79
CA ALA A 52 34.33 -33.21 4.84
C ALA A 52 35.18 -31.99 4.47
N ASP A 53 35.95 -32.05 3.38
CA ASP A 53 36.81 -30.96 2.89
C ASP A 53 36.39 -30.39 1.52
N GLU A 54 35.26 -30.84 0.95
CA GLU A 54 34.73 -30.23 -0.27
C GLU A 54 34.14 -28.85 0.05
N GLU A 55 34.68 -27.82 -0.62
CA GLU A 55 34.21 -26.45 -0.43
C GLU A 55 32.98 -26.18 -1.32
N LEU A 56 31.92 -25.65 -0.69
CA LEU A 56 30.63 -25.30 -1.26
C LEU A 56 30.50 -23.78 -1.37
N VAL A 57 29.92 -23.35 -2.47
CA VAL A 57 29.66 -21.94 -2.77
C VAL A 57 28.16 -21.72 -2.93
N TRP A 58 27.63 -20.77 -2.15
CA TRP A 58 26.25 -20.30 -2.29
C TRP A 58 26.19 -19.05 -3.18
N MET A 59 25.20 -19.01 -4.06
CA MET A 59 24.84 -17.82 -4.81
C MET A 59 23.36 -17.49 -4.61
N ARG A 60 23.05 -16.20 -4.51
CA ARG A 60 21.70 -15.65 -4.52
C ARG A 60 21.56 -14.76 -5.76
N ASN A 61 20.67 -15.11 -6.67
CA ASN A 61 20.48 -14.42 -7.96
C ASN A 61 21.79 -14.24 -8.74
N GLY A 62 22.67 -15.24 -8.69
CA GLY A 62 23.99 -15.23 -9.33
C GLY A 62 25.09 -14.48 -8.58
N ALA A 63 24.78 -13.78 -7.47
CA ALA A 63 25.77 -13.12 -6.62
C ALA A 63 26.24 -14.06 -5.50
N VAL A 64 27.55 -14.12 -5.25
CA VAL A 64 28.14 -14.98 -4.21
C VAL A 64 27.70 -14.52 -2.83
N VAL A 65 27.22 -15.45 -2.01
CA VAL A 65 26.90 -15.24 -0.60
C VAL A 65 28.18 -15.42 0.22
N SER A 66 28.52 -14.45 1.06
CA SER A 66 29.68 -14.54 1.95
C SER A 66 29.41 -15.52 3.09
N LEU A 67 30.23 -16.56 3.19
CA LEU A 67 30.15 -17.60 4.22
C LEU A 67 31.42 -17.57 5.09
N THR A 68 31.30 -18.04 6.33
CA THR A 68 32.47 -18.34 7.17
C THR A 68 33.18 -19.60 6.66
N GLU A 69 34.48 -19.72 6.90
CA GLU A 69 35.27 -20.89 6.46
C GLU A 69 34.72 -22.23 6.96
N GLU A 70 34.14 -22.23 8.16
CA GLU A 70 33.47 -23.39 8.76
C GLU A 70 32.20 -23.80 8.01
N ASN A 71 31.45 -22.83 7.49
CA ASN A 71 30.17 -23.05 6.80
C ASN A 71 30.33 -23.27 5.29
N LYS A 72 31.55 -23.52 4.80
CA LYS A 72 31.80 -23.84 3.39
C LYS A 72 32.08 -25.32 3.15
N LYS A 73 32.37 -26.11 4.19
CA LYS A 73 32.92 -27.47 3.99
C LYS A 73 31.89 -28.57 4.17
N GLY A 74 31.68 -29.39 3.14
CA GLY A 74 30.87 -30.63 3.12
C GLY A 74 29.36 -30.43 3.30
N ARG A 75 28.94 -29.63 4.29
CA ARG A 75 27.56 -29.25 4.58
C ARG A 75 27.50 -27.76 4.90
N SER A 76 26.87 -26.98 4.03
CA SER A 76 26.76 -25.53 4.14
C SER A 76 25.31 -25.10 4.33
N SER A 77 25.02 -24.17 5.23
CA SER A 77 23.66 -23.71 5.52
C SER A 77 23.52 -22.20 5.39
N VAL A 78 22.42 -21.73 4.80
CA VAL A 78 22.06 -20.30 4.74
C VAL A 78 20.61 -20.11 5.14
N CYS A 79 20.31 -18.96 5.75
CA CYS A 79 18.97 -18.61 6.18
C CYS A 79 18.55 -17.28 5.57
N VAL A 80 17.30 -17.21 5.12
CA VAL A 80 16.66 -15.97 4.66
C VAL A 80 15.65 -15.56 5.73
N THR A 81 15.92 -14.47 6.44
CA THR A 81 15.06 -13.98 7.51
C THR A 81 15.24 -12.47 7.73
N PRO A 82 14.14 -11.69 7.85
CA PRO A 82 12.77 -12.09 7.49
C PRO A 82 12.63 -12.22 5.96
N ILE A 83 11.66 -13.02 5.51
CA ILE A 83 11.25 -13.01 4.10
C ILE A 83 10.55 -11.68 3.77
N ILE A 84 11.01 -11.02 2.71
CA ILE A 84 10.50 -9.73 2.20
C ILE A 84 9.98 -9.84 0.76
N TYR A 85 9.34 -8.78 0.26
CA TYR A 85 8.73 -8.76 -1.08
C TYR A 85 9.75 -9.06 -2.19
N GLU A 86 10.97 -8.53 -2.04
CA GLU A 86 12.08 -8.67 -3.00
C GLU A 86 12.69 -10.08 -3.03
N ASP A 87 12.36 -10.94 -2.06
CA ASP A 87 12.76 -12.34 -2.09
C ASP A 87 11.91 -13.17 -3.06
N ASN A 88 10.76 -12.64 -3.53
CA ASN A 88 9.92 -13.35 -4.49
C ASN A 88 10.66 -13.58 -5.83
N GLY A 89 10.74 -14.83 -6.26
CA GLY A 89 11.49 -15.23 -7.45
C GLY A 89 13.00 -15.29 -7.23
N ALA A 90 13.51 -15.10 -6.01
CA ALA A 90 14.94 -15.22 -5.74
C ALA A 90 15.40 -16.68 -5.87
N THR A 91 16.46 -16.90 -6.65
CA THR A 91 17.06 -18.23 -6.86
C THR A 91 18.31 -18.37 -6.00
N PHE A 92 18.36 -19.47 -5.25
CA PHE A 92 19.51 -19.89 -4.47
C PHE A 92 20.17 -21.08 -5.14
N THR A 93 21.46 -20.94 -5.43
CA THR A 93 22.26 -21.96 -6.11
C THR A 93 23.41 -22.37 -5.20
N CYS A 94 23.61 -23.67 -5.02
CA CYS A 94 24.78 -24.21 -4.34
C CYS A 94 25.59 -25.08 -5.29
N HIS A 95 26.90 -24.87 -5.37
CA HIS A 95 27.79 -25.66 -6.22
C HIS A 95 29.13 -25.96 -5.53
N LEU A 96 29.87 -26.93 -6.06
CA LEU A 96 31.23 -27.22 -5.61
C LEU A 96 32.19 -26.14 -6.10
N SER A 97 33.01 -25.59 -5.21
CA SER A 97 34.06 -24.59 -5.51
C SER A 97 35.01 -25.08 -6.62
N LYS A 98 35.41 -26.35 -6.56
CA LYS A 98 36.32 -26.98 -7.55
C LYS A 98 35.64 -27.36 -8.86
N ASN A 99 34.31 -27.49 -8.88
CA ASN A 99 33.57 -27.88 -10.08
C ASN A 99 32.16 -27.27 -10.09
N ALA A 100 32.02 -26.09 -10.67
CA ALA A 100 30.76 -25.36 -10.77
C ALA A 100 29.68 -26.06 -11.61
N THR A 101 30.00 -27.13 -12.36
CA THR A 101 28.99 -27.92 -13.08
C THR A 101 28.16 -28.80 -12.16
N VAL A 102 28.67 -29.12 -10.95
CA VAL A 102 27.93 -29.88 -9.94
C VAL A 102 27.20 -28.88 -9.05
N THR A 103 25.92 -28.69 -9.34
CA THR A 103 25.11 -27.63 -8.73
C THR A 103 23.70 -28.12 -8.42
N ALA A 104 23.07 -27.48 -7.44
CA ALA A 104 21.64 -27.58 -7.15
C ALA A 104 21.09 -26.16 -7.01
N SER A 105 19.84 -25.94 -7.44
CA SER A 105 19.18 -24.64 -7.32
C SER A 105 17.75 -24.80 -6.84
N VAL A 106 17.29 -23.81 -6.08
CA VAL A 106 15.90 -23.69 -5.63
C VAL A 106 15.46 -22.24 -5.78
N THR A 107 14.17 -22.02 -6.06
CA THR A 107 13.61 -20.66 -6.20
C THR A 107 12.56 -20.40 -5.14
N LEU A 108 12.58 -19.21 -4.53
CA LEU A 108 11.56 -18.81 -3.57
C LEU A 108 10.32 -18.30 -4.32
N ASN A 109 9.14 -18.80 -3.97
CA ASN A 109 7.87 -18.19 -4.32
C ASN A 109 7.23 -17.64 -3.04
N VAL A 110 7.24 -16.32 -2.92
CA VAL A 110 6.75 -15.62 -1.72
C VAL A 110 5.34 -15.14 -2.01
N THR A 111 4.35 -15.72 -1.35
CA THR A 111 2.95 -15.31 -1.49
C THR A 111 2.59 -14.22 -0.49
N TYR A 112 1.83 -13.24 -0.95
CA TYR A 112 1.35 -12.12 -0.13
C TYR A 112 0.06 -11.49 -0.70
N PRO A 113 -0.82 -10.96 0.16
CA PRO A 113 -2.04 -10.28 -0.28
C PRO A 113 -1.73 -8.95 -0.97
N PRO A 114 -2.67 -8.42 -1.77
CA PRO A 114 -2.60 -7.04 -2.25
C PRO A 114 -2.38 -6.06 -1.10
N GLN A 115 -1.42 -5.15 -1.25
CA GLN A 115 -1.15 -4.07 -0.29
C GLN A 115 -2.22 -2.96 -0.31
N LEU A 116 -3.48 -3.34 -0.20
CA LEU A 116 -4.61 -2.43 -0.10
C LEU A 116 -5.04 -2.38 1.37
N SER A 117 -4.71 -1.27 2.04
CA SER A 117 -5.08 -1.02 3.43
C SER A 117 -5.28 0.47 3.70
N GLY A 118 -6.00 0.76 4.77
CA GLY A 118 -6.24 2.11 5.25
C GLY A 118 -7.25 2.92 4.44
N SER A 119 -7.30 4.21 4.78
CA SER A 119 -8.17 5.22 4.18
C SER A 119 -7.35 6.45 3.82
N GLU A 120 -7.64 7.06 2.68
CA GLU A 120 -7.01 8.28 2.22
C GLU A 120 -8.06 9.39 2.06
N GLU A 121 -7.84 10.55 2.66
CA GLU A 121 -8.73 11.71 2.51
C GLU A 121 -8.32 12.52 1.28
N VAL A 122 -9.30 12.81 0.42
CA VAL A 122 -9.09 13.56 -0.83
C VAL A 122 -10.03 14.76 -0.85
N ALA A 123 -9.49 15.96 -0.75
CA ALA A 123 -10.26 17.20 -0.79
C ALA A 123 -10.21 17.82 -2.19
N VAL A 124 -11.38 17.95 -2.83
CA VAL A 124 -11.52 18.49 -4.19
C VAL A 124 -12.35 19.77 -4.22
N GLU A 125 -12.16 20.57 -5.25
CA GLU A 125 -13.02 21.71 -5.61
C GLU A 125 -13.89 21.35 -6.81
N LYS A 126 -14.94 22.13 -7.04
CA LYS A 126 -15.82 21.93 -8.19
C LYS A 126 -14.99 22.08 -9.49
N GLU A 127 -15.31 21.23 -10.48
CA GLU A 127 -14.60 21.16 -11.77
C GLU A 127 -13.14 20.66 -11.70
N ASP A 128 -12.63 20.24 -10.54
CA ASP A 128 -11.33 19.55 -10.44
C ASP A 128 -11.35 18.19 -11.18
N VAL A 129 -10.14 17.71 -11.48
CA VAL A 129 -9.91 16.34 -11.93
C VAL A 129 -9.64 15.45 -10.72
N LEU A 130 -10.51 14.48 -10.48
CA LEU A 130 -10.32 13.47 -9.44
C LEU A 130 -9.60 12.26 -10.02
N VAL A 131 -8.53 11.83 -9.35
CA VAL A 131 -7.79 10.60 -9.68
C VAL A 131 -7.60 9.78 -8.41
N LEU A 132 -8.23 8.62 -8.32
CA LEU A 132 -8.04 7.66 -7.25
C LEU A 132 -7.24 6.48 -7.79
N GLN A 133 -6.18 6.07 -7.10
CA GLN A 133 -5.29 4.99 -7.55
C GLN A 133 -5.09 3.93 -6.46
N CYS A 134 -5.28 2.68 -6.85
CA CYS A 134 -4.85 1.49 -6.11
C CYS A 134 -3.63 0.89 -6.79
N ASP A 135 -2.56 0.69 -6.01
CA ASP A 135 -1.42 -0.13 -6.39
C ASP A 135 -1.64 -1.55 -5.83
N ILE A 136 -1.77 -2.53 -6.72
CA ILE A 136 -2.25 -3.89 -6.47
C ILE A 136 -1.07 -4.86 -6.58
N TRP A 137 -0.18 -4.78 -5.59
CA TRP A 137 1.02 -5.61 -5.53
C TRP A 137 0.68 -6.87 -4.75
N ALA A 138 0.52 -8.00 -5.45
CA ALA A 138 0.09 -9.27 -4.88
C ALA A 138 0.76 -10.44 -5.59
N ASN A 139 1.01 -11.52 -4.84
CA ASN A 139 1.43 -12.80 -5.40
C ASN A 139 0.65 -13.93 -4.72
N PRO A 140 -0.10 -14.76 -5.47
CA PRO A 140 -0.32 -14.73 -6.93
C PRO A 140 -1.11 -13.49 -7.38
N PRO A 141 -1.10 -13.16 -8.68
CA PRO A 141 -1.87 -12.06 -9.24
C PRO A 141 -3.36 -12.14 -8.89
N VAL A 142 -3.98 -10.98 -8.70
CA VAL A 142 -5.43 -10.89 -8.45
C VAL A 142 -6.21 -11.24 -9.71
N PHE A 143 -7.40 -11.82 -9.54
CA PHE A 143 -8.27 -12.17 -10.68
C PHE A 143 -9.36 -11.11 -10.93
N SER A 144 -9.64 -10.25 -9.96
CA SER A 144 -10.63 -9.18 -10.11
C SER A 144 -10.26 -7.92 -9.33
N VAL A 145 -10.70 -6.77 -9.84
CA VAL A 145 -10.63 -5.47 -9.17
C VAL A 145 -11.91 -4.71 -9.43
N SER A 146 -12.53 -4.16 -8.39
CA SER A 146 -13.77 -3.40 -8.50
C SER A 146 -13.71 -2.09 -7.71
N TRP A 147 -14.50 -1.12 -8.17
CA TRP A 147 -14.69 0.17 -7.51
C TRP A 147 -16.14 0.31 -7.07
N THR A 148 -16.32 0.73 -5.82
CA THR A 148 -17.62 1.14 -5.28
C THR A 148 -17.56 2.58 -4.78
N LEU A 149 -18.69 3.27 -4.85
CA LEU A 149 -18.96 4.57 -4.27
C LEU A 149 -20.15 4.41 -3.32
N ASN A 150 -19.94 4.75 -2.04
CA ASN A 150 -20.96 4.64 -0.99
C ASN A 150 -21.58 3.22 -0.91
N GLY A 151 -20.74 2.19 -1.10
CA GLY A 151 -21.14 0.78 -1.05
C GLY A 151 -21.82 0.24 -2.32
N SER A 152 -22.12 1.09 -3.31
CA SER A 152 -22.68 0.67 -4.60
C SER A 152 -21.60 0.69 -5.69
N THR A 153 -21.70 -0.16 -6.69
CA THR A 153 -20.77 -0.13 -7.84
C THR A 153 -20.77 1.26 -8.48
N VAL A 154 -19.59 1.78 -8.82
CA VAL A 154 -19.47 3.09 -9.48
C VAL A 154 -20.19 3.07 -10.83
N ASP A 155 -21.13 4.01 -11.02
CA ASP A 155 -21.76 4.24 -12.32
C ASP A 155 -20.85 5.11 -13.20
N LEU A 156 -20.16 4.46 -14.13
CA LEU A 156 -19.20 5.13 -15.01
C LEU A 156 -19.85 6.17 -15.93
N LEU A 157 -21.08 5.94 -16.38
CA LEU A 157 -21.75 6.81 -17.34
C LEU A 157 -22.38 8.01 -16.64
N ALA A 158 -23.18 7.76 -15.59
CA ALA A 158 -23.86 8.83 -14.88
C ALA A 158 -22.89 9.74 -14.10
N GLY A 159 -21.81 9.15 -13.57
CA GLY A 159 -20.77 9.88 -12.86
C GLY A 159 -19.65 10.43 -13.75
N GLY A 160 -19.66 10.16 -15.06
CA GLY A 160 -18.59 10.61 -15.96
C GLY A 160 -17.20 10.08 -15.60
N PHE A 161 -17.15 8.87 -15.04
CA PHE A 161 -15.90 8.23 -14.64
C PHE A 161 -15.28 7.41 -15.77
N SER A 162 -13.96 7.28 -15.72
CA SER A 162 -13.20 6.31 -16.51
C SER A 162 -12.33 5.45 -15.58
N VAL A 163 -12.28 4.14 -15.85
CA VAL A 163 -11.42 3.20 -15.13
C VAL A 163 -10.35 2.66 -16.06
N THR A 164 -9.10 2.70 -15.60
CA THR A 164 -7.99 1.96 -16.21
C THR A 164 -7.50 0.90 -15.23
N ASN A 165 -7.28 -0.32 -15.70
CA ASN A 165 -6.78 -1.42 -14.89
C ASN A 165 -5.80 -2.26 -15.72
N ASP A 166 -4.57 -2.41 -15.24
CA ASP A 166 -3.52 -3.23 -15.87
C ASP A 166 -3.17 -4.50 -15.05
N GLY A 167 -3.91 -4.78 -13.97
CA GLY A 167 -3.68 -5.89 -13.05
C GLY A 167 -2.74 -5.57 -11.88
N PHE A 168 -1.85 -4.59 -12.04
CA PHE A 168 -0.94 -4.11 -10.98
C PHE A 168 -1.37 -2.75 -10.43
N LYS A 169 -2.13 -1.98 -11.20
CA LYS A 169 -2.66 -0.67 -10.86
C LYS A 169 -4.08 -0.54 -11.39
N SER A 170 -4.96 -0.03 -10.55
CA SER A 170 -6.30 0.39 -10.97
C SER A 170 -6.49 1.86 -10.63
N ARG A 171 -7.01 2.62 -11.59
CA ARG A 171 -7.24 4.06 -11.47
C ARG A 171 -8.66 4.42 -11.88
N LEU A 172 -9.36 5.11 -10.99
CA LEU A 172 -10.68 5.71 -11.24
C LEU A 172 -10.49 7.22 -11.42
N THR A 173 -10.96 7.76 -12.55
CA THR A 173 -10.77 9.18 -12.88
C THR A 173 -12.11 9.84 -13.22
N ALA A 174 -12.33 11.06 -12.75
CA ALA A 174 -13.39 11.96 -13.19
C ALA A 174 -12.79 13.30 -13.59
N ASN A 175 -13.03 13.76 -14.82
CA ASN A 175 -12.39 14.98 -15.35
C ASN A 175 -13.02 16.29 -14.86
N ARG A 176 -14.24 16.23 -14.33
CA ARG A 176 -14.97 17.39 -13.80
C ARG A 176 -15.82 16.93 -12.62
N VAL A 177 -15.33 17.16 -11.41
CA VAL A 177 -16.07 16.74 -10.22
C VAL A 177 -17.20 17.70 -9.85
N GLU A 178 -18.27 17.09 -9.37
CA GLU A 178 -19.49 17.72 -8.87
C GLU A 178 -19.88 17.09 -7.53
N LYS A 179 -20.23 17.94 -6.56
CA LYS A 179 -20.49 17.52 -5.18
C LYS A 179 -21.56 16.43 -5.08
N SER A 180 -22.68 16.59 -5.77
CA SER A 180 -23.80 15.64 -5.74
C SER A 180 -23.49 14.26 -6.32
N LEU A 181 -22.46 14.14 -7.15
CA LEU A 181 -22.12 12.91 -7.86
C LEU A 181 -20.85 12.25 -7.36
N HIS A 182 -19.87 13.05 -6.90
CA HIS A 182 -18.51 12.58 -6.65
C HIS A 182 -18.10 12.64 -5.17
N GLU A 183 -18.85 13.31 -4.31
CA GLU A 183 -18.60 13.30 -2.87
C GLU A 183 -19.01 11.94 -2.28
N GLY A 184 -18.15 11.37 -1.44
CA GLY A 184 -18.45 10.10 -0.79
C GLY A 184 -17.24 9.25 -0.49
N THR A 185 -17.51 8.01 -0.06
CA THR A 185 -16.49 7.02 0.25
C THR A 185 -16.35 6.06 -0.92
N TYR A 186 -15.19 6.10 -1.56
CA TYR A 186 -14.82 5.16 -2.61
C TYR A 186 -14.07 3.99 -2.00
N GLN A 187 -14.30 2.80 -2.53
CA GLN A 187 -13.54 1.63 -2.14
C GLN A 187 -13.10 0.89 -3.39
N CYS A 188 -11.80 0.68 -3.47
CA CYS A 188 -11.20 -0.19 -4.47
C CYS A 188 -10.92 -1.54 -3.79
N THR A 189 -11.47 -2.60 -4.37
CA THR A 189 -11.39 -3.96 -3.83
C THR A 189 -10.71 -4.85 -4.85
N ALA A 190 -9.64 -5.53 -4.45
CA ALA A 190 -8.94 -6.52 -5.27
C ALA A 190 -9.11 -7.92 -4.65
N GLU A 191 -9.28 -8.93 -5.50
CA GLU A 191 -9.56 -10.31 -5.08
C GLU A 191 -8.42 -11.26 -5.46
N SER A 192 -7.74 -11.76 -4.44
CA SER A 192 -6.69 -12.77 -4.52
C SER A 192 -7.30 -14.17 -4.46
N PRO A 193 -6.80 -15.15 -5.23
CA PRO A 193 -7.28 -16.53 -5.18
C PRO A 193 -6.99 -17.23 -3.86
N ILE A 194 -6.00 -16.76 -3.08
CA ILE A 194 -5.60 -17.38 -1.80
C ILE A 194 -5.88 -16.50 -0.58
N TYR A 195 -5.83 -15.17 -0.72
CA TYR A 195 -6.04 -14.24 0.40
C TYR A 195 -7.44 -13.62 0.43
N GLY A 196 -8.26 -13.87 -0.60
CA GLY A 196 -9.59 -13.28 -0.69
C GLY A 196 -9.53 -11.79 -1.03
N LYS A 197 -10.43 -11.00 -0.43
CA LYS A 197 -10.63 -9.58 -0.78
C LYS A 197 -9.81 -8.65 0.12
N ASN A 198 -9.02 -7.79 -0.51
CA ASN A 198 -8.33 -6.67 0.14
C ASN A 198 -8.85 -5.35 -0.45
N SER A 199 -8.93 -4.30 0.37
CA SER A 199 -9.51 -3.04 -0.08
C SER A 199 -8.86 -1.81 0.55
N LYS A 200 -8.84 -0.73 -0.22
CA LYS A 200 -8.40 0.61 0.22
C LYS A 200 -9.58 1.58 0.05
N GLN A 201 -9.76 2.45 1.04
CA GLN A 201 -10.81 3.46 1.00
C GLN A 201 -10.26 4.84 0.63
N PHE A 202 -11.06 5.63 -0.08
CA PHE A 202 -10.82 7.05 -0.33
C PHE A 202 -12.04 7.84 0.12
N ILE A 203 -11.85 8.82 0.98
CA ILE A 203 -12.91 9.70 1.48
C ILE A 203 -12.79 11.01 0.70
N VAL A 204 -13.65 11.18 -0.30
CA VAL A 204 -13.65 12.37 -1.15
C VAL A 204 -14.59 13.40 -0.58
N THR A 205 -14.07 14.59 -0.28
CA THR A 205 -14.82 15.73 0.28
C THR A 205 -14.66 16.98 -0.57
N PHE A 206 -15.69 17.83 -0.60
CA PHE A 206 -15.59 19.12 -1.28
C PHE A 206 -15.12 20.21 -0.34
N LYS A 207 -14.11 20.98 -0.76
CA LYS A 207 -13.65 22.14 0.02
C LYS A 207 -14.77 23.16 0.16
N VAL A 208 -15.04 23.56 1.39
CA VAL A 208 -16.02 24.61 1.69
C VAL A 208 -15.32 25.97 1.54
N PRO A 209 -15.88 26.92 0.76
CA PRO A 209 -15.28 28.23 0.61
C PRO A 209 -15.54 29.08 1.87
N LEU A 210 -14.70 28.90 2.90
CA LEU A 210 -14.82 29.56 4.19
C LEU A 210 -14.62 31.08 4.09
N MET A 211 -13.70 31.55 3.24
CA MET A 211 -13.38 32.98 3.12
C MET A 211 -14.58 33.85 2.69
N PRO A 212 -15.29 33.57 1.58
CA PRO A 212 -16.47 34.35 1.21
C PRO A 212 -17.62 34.18 2.22
N MET A 213 -17.74 33.01 2.85
CA MET A 213 -18.77 32.78 3.87
C MET A 213 -18.53 33.65 5.13
N ILE A 214 -17.28 33.71 5.60
CA ILE A 214 -16.88 34.57 6.72
C ILE A 214 -17.03 36.05 6.36
N ALA A 215 -16.57 36.46 5.18
CA ALA A 215 -16.71 37.84 4.72
C ALA A 215 -18.19 38.26 4.66
N GLY A 216 -19.06 37.39 4.14
CA GLY A 216 -20.51 37.60 4.14
C GLY A 216 -21.09 37.77 5.55
N LEU A 217 -20.72 36.89 6.49
CA LEU A 217 -21.14 36.99 7.89
C LEU A 217 -20.68 38.30 8.54
N VAL A 218 -19.42 38.71 8.33
CA VAL A 218 -18.88 39.96 8.86
C VAL A 218 -19.65 41.17 8.33
N VAL A 219 -19.97 41.20 7.04
CA VAL A 219 -20.77 42.27 6.42
C VAL A 219 -22.19 42.32 7.02
N VAL A 220 -22.85 41.16 7.19
CA VAL A 220 -24.19 41.09 7.81
C VAL A 220 -24.15 41.60 9.26
N CYS A 221 -23.16 41.21 10.05
CA CYS A 221 -23.01 41.67 11.42
C CYS A 221 -22.75 43.20 11.49
N LEU A 222 -21.85 43.72 10.67
CA LEU A 222 -21.54 45.16 10.62
C LEU A 222 -22.77 45.98 10.20
N THR A 223 -23.51 45.53 9.18
CA THR A 223 -24.73 46.21 8.72
C THR A 223 -25.83 46.19 9.80
N ALA A 224 -25.99 45.09 10.53
CA ALA A 224 -26.93 44.99 11.66
C ALA A 224 -26.55 45.94 12.81
N LEU A 225 -25.26 46.00 13.17
CA LEU A 225 -24.76 46.92 14.22
C LEU A 225 -24.99 48.39 13.84
N LEU A 226 -24.72 48.77 12.58
CA LEU A 226 -24.99 50.11 12.07
C LEU A 226 -26.50 50.44 12.08
N ALA A 227 -27.36 49.49 11.73
CA ALA A 227 -28.81 49.67 11.80
C ALA A 227 -29.32 49.88 13.24
N ILE A 228 -28.75 49.14 14.21
CA ILE A 228 -29.07 49.33 15.64
C ILE A 228 -28.59 50.70 16.13
N ALA A 229 -27.34 51.08 15.82
CA ALA A 229 -26.77 52.36 16.22
C ALA A 229 -27.56 53.56 15.65
N THR A 230 -27.96 53.49 14.38
CA THR A 230 -28.81 54.54 13.77
C THR A 230 -30.19 54.62 14.40
N ARG A 231 -30.80 53.49 14.76
CA ARG A 231 -32.09 53.45 15.45
C ARG A 231 -31.98 54.02 16.87
N TRP A 232 -30.90 53.73 17.59
CA TRP A 232 -30.61 54.29 18.90
C TRP A 232 -30.36 55.79 18.83
N ASN A 233 -29.57 56.26 17.86
CA ASN A 233 -29.35 57.69 17.63
C ASN A 233 -30.66 58.45 17.32
N LYS A 234 -31.62 57.81 16.65
CA LYS A 234 -32.95 58.40 16.41
C LYS A 234 -33.76 58.48 17.72
N ILE A 235 -33.69 57.44 18.56
CA ILE A 235 -34.37 57.41 19.86
C ILE A 235 -33.78 58.46 20.81
N THR A 236 -32.45 58.59 20.89
CA THR A 236 -31.79 59.58 21.76
C THR A 236 -32.07 61.02 21.32
N LYS A 237 -32.07 61.30 20.01
CA LYS A 237 -32.48 62.61 19.47
C LYS A 237 -33.92 62.95 19.82
N ASN A 238 -34.84 61.99 19.67
CA ASN A 238 -36.25 62.20 20.02
C ASN A 238 -36.45 62.40 21.53
N ALA A 239 -35.72 61.65 22.36
CA ALA A 239 -35.73 61.82 23.82
C ALA A 239 -35.26 63.24 24.20
N GLN A 240 -34.14 63.71 23.65
CA GLN A 240 -33.59 65.03 23.94
C GLN A 240 -34.52 66.17 23.48
N VAL A 241 -35.19 66.05 22.33
CA VAL A 241 -36.21 67.00 21.88
C VAL A 241 -37.42 67.02 22.83
N CYS A 242 -37.87 65.86 23.31
CA CYS A 242 -38.95 65.78 24.29
C CYS A 242 -38.54 66.39 25.64
N THR A 243 -37.30 66.19 26.10
CA THR A 243 -36.79 66.77 27.35
C THR A 243 -36.72 68.30 27.29
N VAL A 244 -36.20 68.87 26.19
CA VAL A 244 -36.13 70.33 26.01
C VAL A 244 -37.53 70.95 25.96
N LYS A 245 -38.48 70.28 25.30
CA LYS A 245 -39.89 70.73 25.21
C LYS A 245 -40.64 70.63 26.55
N TRP A 246 -40.27 69.66 27.40
CA TRP A 246 -40.79 69.55 28.77
C TRP A 246 -40.26 70.67 29.66
N LEU A 247 -38.95 70.95 29.62
CA LEU A 247 -38.33 72.03 30.40
C LEU A 247 -38.90 73.41 30.04
N SER A 248 -39.08 73.70 28.75
CA SER A 248 -39.72 74.95 28.31
C SER A 248 -41.16 75.10 28.83
N ASN A 249 -41.91 74.01 28.91
CA ASN A 249 -43.29 74.04 29.42
C ASN A 249 -43.36 74.15 30.95
N VAL A 250 -42.35 73.67 31.68
CA VAL A 250 -42.26 73.81 33.14
C VAL A 250 -41.89 75.23 33.55
N GLU A 251 -40.98 75.91 32.83
CA GLU A 251 -40.65 77.32 33.11
C GLU A 251 -41.81 78.28 32.83
N ILE A 252 -42.64 78.01 31.82
CA ILE A 252 -43.82 78.83 31.50
C ILE A 252 -44.95 78.61 32.53
N GLY A 253 -45.00 77.45 33.19
CA GLY A 253 -46.01 77.11 34.19
C GLY A 253 -45.80 77.69 35.60
N GLN A 254 -44.69 78.39 35.86
CA GLN A 254 -44.44 79.08 37.13
C GLN A 254 -44.69 80.61 37.08
N VAL A 255 -45.23 81.13 35.97
CA VAL A 255 -45.61 82.54 35.84
C VAL A 255 -47.09 82.68 35.50
N ILE A 256 -47.99 82.08 36.31
CA ILE A 256 -49.40 82.49 36.47
C ILE A 256 -49.83 82.17 37.91
#